data_AF-A0A9P0LZL0-F1
#
_entry.id   AF-A0A9P0LZL0-F1
#
_cell.length_a   1.000
_cell.length_b   1.000
_cell.length_c   1.000
_cell.angle_alpha   90.00
_cell.angle_beta   90.00
_cell.angle_gamma   90.00
#
_symmetry.space_group_name_H-M   'P 1'
#
loop_
_entity.id
_entity.type
_entity.pdbx_description
1 polymer ?
#
loop_
_entity_poly.entity_id
_entity_poly.type
_entity_poly.pdbx_seq_one_letter_code
_entity_poly.pdbx_strand_id
1 'polypeptide(L)'
;MISNSTANQEMVAEATVPQCNFKIGSRVECCSYIGTVKYIGPVEGHQGTWLGIDWDDSTRGKHNGTVNGVEYFHTWHPKSGSFVRKEKVTFGQSLIQAIKSRYGCVEDDTTAKLNEQTMLKFQQDINAPFLQLVGFDKVADKQRDFNSLQVVSVRSMNVNGIGEASNELKRLFPNIREIDLSRSLLSSWTDVFSICAQLDSLSLLNVR
;
A
#
# COMPACT_ATOMS: atom_id res chain seq x y z
N MET A 1 -28.29 -55.01 -1.71
CA MET A 1 -27.83 -54.28 -2.91
C MET A 1 -27.76 -52.82 -2.53
N ILE A 2 -26.54 -52.30 -2.52
CA ILE A 2 -26.19 -50.94 -2.09
C ILE A 2 -26.24 -50.08 -3.35
N SER A 3 -27.03 -49.02 -3.37
CA SER A 3 -27.02 -48.00 -4.43
C SER A 3 -26.75 -46.65 -3.76
N ASN A 4 -25.47 -46.30 -3.61
CA ASN A 4 -25.07 -44.95 -3.24
C ASN A 4 -25.20 -44.04 -4.45
N SER A 5 -26.04 -43.02 -4.31
CA SER A 5 -26.10 -41.84 -5.18
C SER A 5 -24.96 -40.90 -4.77
N THR A 6 -23.96 -40.77 -5.64
CA THR A 6 -22.88 -39.79 -5.46
C THR A 6 -23.27 -38.51 -6.19
N ALA A 7 -23.79 -37.53 -5.45
CA ALA A 7 -23.89 -36.15 -5.93
C ALA A 7 -22.52 -35.48 -5.70
N ASN A 8 -21.79 -35.23 -6.80
CA ASN A 8 -20.61 -34.37 -6.80
C ASN A 8 -21.05 -32.92 -6.54
N GLN A 9 -20.69 -32.38 -5.38
CA GLN A 9 -20.66 -30.94 -5.15
C GLN A 9 -19.25 -30.43 -5.49
N GLU A 10 -19.14 -29.73 -6.61
CA GLU A 10 -17.95 -28.93 -6.96
C GLU A 10 -17.81 -27.79 -5.96
N MET A 11 -16.72 -27.83 -5.20
CA MET A 11 -16.32 -26.77 -4.28
C MET A 11 -15.61 -25.69 -5.09
N VAL A 12 -16.31 -24.59 -5.36
CA VAL A 12 -15.73 -23.43 -6.03
C VAL A 12 -14.69 -22.82 -5.08
N ALA A 13 -13.41 -22.94 -5.44
CA ALA A 13 -12.33 -22.29 -4.70
C ALA A 13 -12.48 -20.78 -4.83
N GLU A 14 -12.94 -20.13 -3.75
CA GLU A 14 -12.93 -18.68 -3.62
C GLU A 14 -11.46 -18.23 -3.71
N ALA A 15 -11.15 -17.45 -4.74
CA ALA A 15 -9.83 -16.86 -4.92
C ALA A 15 -9.49 -16.05 -3.66
N THR A 16 -8.48 -16.50 -2.92
CA THR A 16 -7.99 -15.82 -1.72
C THR A 16 -7.47 -14.44 -2.11
N VAL A 17 -8.31 -13.43 -1.90
CA VAL A 17 -7.87 -12.03 -1.85
C VAL A 17 -6.72 -11.99 -0.84
N PRO A 18 -5.53 -11.45 -1.18
CA PRO A 18 -4.43 -11.38 -0.25
C PRO A 18 -4.91 -10.65 1.00
N GLN A 19 -5.03 -11.37 2.12
CA GLN A 19 -5.40 -10.77 3.39
C GLN A 19 -4.24 -9.88 3.80
N CYS A 20 -4.39 -8.57 3.63
CA CYS A 20 -3.47 -7.60 4.22
C CYS A 20 -3.45 -7.84 5.73
N ASN A 21 -2.37 -8.45 6.22
CA ASN A 21 -2.18 -8.77 7.63
C ASN A 21 -1.96 -7.45 8.40
N PHE A 22 -3.04 -6.81 8.84
CA PHE A 22 -2.95 -5.58 9.63
C PHE A 22 -2.92 -5.90 11.13
N LYS A 23 -2.17 -5.10 11.88
CA LYS A 23 -1.95 -5.28 13.31
C LYS A 23 -1.83 -3.94 14.02
N ILE A 24 -1.80 -3.95 15.35
CA ILE A 24 -1.41 -2.77 16.13
C ILE A 24 0.00 -2.34 15.69
N GLY A 25 0.19 -1.05 15.45
CA GLY A 25 1.40 -0.48 14.88
C GLY A 25 1.39 -0.34 13.35
N SER A 26 0.46 -1.00 12.64
CA SER A 26 0.31 -0.80 11.20
C SER A 26 -0.05 0.65 10.87
N ARG A 27 0.54 1.16 9.79
CA ARG A 27 0.20 2.46 9.22
C ARG A 27 -0.99 2.30 8.27
N VAL A 28 -1.87 3.29 8.27
CA VAL A 28 -3.10 3.30 7.49
C VAL A 28 -3.34 4.67 6.90
N GLU A 29 -4.03 4.70 5.77
CA GLU A 29 -4.48 5.95 5.14
C GLU A 29 -6.01 5.99 5.04
N CYS A 30 -6.56 7.19 5.22
CA CYS A 30 -7.98 7.49 5.03
C CYS A 30 -8.16 8.94 4.57
N CYS A 31 -8.65 9.14 3.34
CA CYS A 31 -8.91 10.46 2.76
C CYS A 31 -7.67 11.38 2.79
N SER A 32 -6.51 10.86 2.39
CA SER A 32 -5.18 11.48 2.40
C SER A 32 -4.53 11.73 3.77
N TYR A 33 -5.19 11.30 4.87
CA TYR A 33 -4.61 11.34 6.21
C TYR A 33 -3.98 10.01 6.57
N ILE A 34 -2.76 10.07 7.09
CA ILE A 34 -2.03 8.88 7.55
C ILE A 34 -2.12 8.80 9.07
N GLY A 35 -2.29 7.60 9.59
CA GLY A 35 -2.28 7.33 11.02
C GLY A 35 -1.73 5.95 11.35
N THR A 36 -1.64 5.67 12.64
CA THR A 36 -1.20 4.38 13.17
C THR A 36 -2.35 3.70 13.90
N VAL A 37 -2.55 2.41 13.62
CA VAL A 37 -3.49 1.57 14.39
C VAL A 37 -2.93 1.37 15.80
N LYS A 38 -3.67 1.82 16.82
CA LYS A 38 -3.34 1.68 18.24
C LYS A 38 -4.23 0.68 18.97
N TYR A 39 -5.42 0.42 18.45
CA TYR A 39 -6.39 -0.52 19.03
C TYR A 39 -7.13 -1.29 17.94
N ILE A 40 -7.42 -2.57 18.20
CA ILE A 40 -8.27 -3.42 17.36
C ILE A 40 -9.19 -4.20 18.29
N GLY A 41 -10.50 -3.93 18.22
CA GLY A 41 -11.43 -4.62 19.11
C GLY A 41 -12.82 -3.98 19.19
N PRO A 42 -13.69 -4.50 20.05
CA PRO A 42 -15.00 -3.90 20.32
C PRO A 42 -14.88 -2.55 21.05
N VAL A 43 -15.88 -1.69 20.90
CA VAL A 43 -15.97 -0.42 21.64
C VAL A 43 -17.33 -0.38 22.32
N GLU A 44 -17.36 -0.03 23.60
CA GLU A 44 -18.59 0.03 24.38
C GLU A 44 -19.64 0.93 23.71
N GLY A 45 -20.88 0.42 23.62
CA GLY A 45 -21.98 1.11 22.93
C GLY A 45 -21.95 0.99 21.40
N HIS A 46 -20.95 0.31 20.82
CA HIS A 46 -20.82 0.15 19.38
C HIS A 46 -20.64 -1.32 18.96
N GLN A 47 -21.41 -1.76 17.97
CA GLN A 47 -21.35 -3.14 17.48
C GLN A 47 -20.10 -3.41 16.63
N GLY A 48 -19.62 -4.65 16.67
CA GLY A 48 -18.52 -5.16 15.84
C GLY A 48 -17.12 -4.59 16.19
N THR A 49 -16.12 -4.97 15.39
CA THR A 49 -14.73 -4.56 15.59
C THR A 49 -14.47 -3.16 15.04
N TRP A 50 -13.68 -2.39 15.79
CA TRP A 50 -13.21 -1.06 15.46
C TRP A 50 -11.70 -0.98 15.48
N LEU A 51 -11.16 -0.09 14.67
CA LEU A 51 -9.77 0.30 14.69
C LEU A 51 -9.65 1.64 15.40
N GLY A 52 -8.94 1.67 16.52
CA GLY A 52 -8.47 2.91 17.11
C GLY A 52 -7.25 3.39 16.35
N ILE A 53 -7.34 4.55 15.71
CA ILE A 53 -6.28 5.17 14.94
C ILE A 53 -5.83 6.44 15.64
N ASP A 54 -4.52 6.60 15.74
CA ASP A 54 -3.86 7.86 16.11
C ASP A 54 -3.32 8.50 14.81
N TRP A 55 -3.98 9.56 14.35
CA TRP A 55 -3.64 10.26 13.11
C TRP A 55 -2.41 11.13 13.27
N ASP A 56 -1.53 11.19 12.28
CA ASP A 56 -0.38 12.09 12.30
C ASP A 56 -0.80 13.57 12.30
N ASP A 57 -1.95 13.87 11.68
CA ASP A 57 -2.56 15.19 11.70
C ASP A 57 -3.61 15.28 12.81
N SER A 58 -3.35 16.16 13.78
CA SER A 58 -4.24 16.35 14.93
C SER A 58 -5.63 16.91 14.58
N THR A 59 -5.81 17.48 13.39
CA THR A 59 -7.09 18.05 12.93
C THR A 59 -8.05 16.99 12.41
N ARG A 60 -7.55 15.77 12.11
CA ARG A 60 -8.34 14.69 11.52
C ARG A 60 -9.17 13.91 12.54
N GLY A 61 -8.66 13.78 13.75
CA GLY A 61 -9.29 12.97 14.79
C GLY A 61 -10.37 13.70 15.56
N LYS A 62 -10.83 13.08 16.65
CA LYS A 62 -11.96 13.53 17.47
C LYS A 62 -11.70 13.44 18.97
N HIS A 63 -10.86 12.51 19.41
CA HIS A 63 -10.66 12.17 20.81
C HIS A 63 -9.22 11.76 21.11
N ASN A 64 -8.93 11.51 22.38
CA ASN A 64 -7.62 11.05 22.87
C ASN A 64 -7.50 9.52 22.98
N GLY A 65 -8.56 8.79 22.59
CA GLY A 65 -8.63 7.32 22.69
C GLY A 65 -9.51 6.83 23.85
N THR A 66 -10.09 7.74 24.62
CA THR A 66 -11.14 7.48 25.60
C THR A 66 -12.53 7.66 24.98
N VAL A 67 -13.45 6.72 25.25
CA VAL A 67 -14.88 6.81 24.90
C VAL A 67 -15.70 6.45 26.14
N ASN A 68 -16.65 7.31 26.51
CA ASN A 68 -17.52 7.14 27.69
C ASN A 68 -16.76 6.84 29.02
N GLY A 69 -15.57 7.43 29.18
CA GLY A 69 -14.74 7.23 30.37
C GLY A 69 -13.85 5.98 30.35
N VAL A 70 -13.97 5.12 29.33
CA VAL A 70 -13.09 3.96 29.14
C VAL A 70 -11.97 4.31 28.18
N GLU A 71 -10.72 4.11 28.58
CA GLU A 71 -9.55 4.31 27.74
C GLU A 71 -9.19 3.04 26.97
N TYR A 72 -9.10 3.16 25.64
CA TYR A 72 -8.77 2.04 24.76
C TYR A 72 -7.33 2.11 24.22
N PHE A 73 -6.84 3.33 24.00
CA PHE A 73 -5.49 3.60 23.54
C PHE A 73 -5.09 5.04 23.85
N HIS A 74 -3.78 5.30 23.83
CA HIS A 74 -3.24 6.64 23.96
C HIS A 74 -2.94 7.24 22.59
N THR A 75 -3.15 8.54 22.45
CA THR A 75 -2.82 9.32 21.26
C THR A 75 -1.71 10.31 21.55
N TRP A 76 -0.94 10.70 20.53
CA TRP A 76 0.08 11.75 20.71
C TRP A 76 -0.53 13.14 20.91
N HIS A 77 -1.77 13.37 20.45
CA HIS A 77 -2.52 14.61 20.64
C HIS A 77 -3.95 14.33 21.15
N PRO A 78 -4.54 15.19 22.01
CA PRO A 78 -5.89 14.96 22.56
C PRO A 78 -7.03 14.85 21.54
N LYS A 79 -6.77 15.24 20.28
CA LYS A 79 -7.72 15.17 19.17
C LYS A 79 -7.24 14.34 17.98
N SER A 80 -6.10 13.66 18.05
CA SER A 80 -5.61 12.85 16.93
C SER A 80 -6.26 11.47 16.85
N GLY A 81 -7.00 11.03 17.87
CA GLY A 81 -7.64 9.72 17.91
C GLY A 81 -8.94 9.63 17.12
N SER A 82 -9.20 8.49 16.49
CA SER A 82 -10.50 8.11 15.95
C SER A 82 -10.76 6.61 16.05
N PHE A 83 -12.01 6.23 16.24
CA PHE A 83 -12.46 4.88 15.92
C PHE A 83 -13.02 4.83 14.50
N VAL A 84 -12.50 3.90 13.69
CA VAL A 84 -12.96 3.69 12.31
C VAL A 84 -13.18 2.21 12.01
N ARG A 85 -13.95 1.96 10.96
CA ARG A 85 -14.15 0.63 10.40
C ARG A 85 -13.00 0.26 9.47
N LYS A 86 -12.61 -1.01 9.44
CA LYS A 86 -11.52 -1.50 8.58
C LYS A 86 -11.76 -1.20 7.11
N GLU A 87 -13.02 -1.19 6.67
CA GLU A 87 -13.43 -0.94 5.28
C GLU A 87 -13.30 0.54 4.88
N LYS A 88 -13.04 1.44 5.84
CA LYS A 88 -12.87 2.87 5.60
C LYS A 88 -11.40 3.30 5.48
N VAL A 89 -10.47 2.37 5.64
CA VAL A 89 -9.04 2.65 5.59
C VAL A 89 -8.35 1.73 4.60
N THR A 90 -7.22 2.19 4.07
CA THR A 90 -6.31 1.34 3.31
C THR A 90 -5.10 0.99 4.16
N PHE A 91 -4.67 -0.27 4.06
CA PHE A 91 -3.45 -0.79 4.67
C PHE A 91 -2.27 -0.75 3.71
N GLY A 92 -2.47 -0.23 2.50
CA GLY A 92 -1.44 -0.10 1.50
C GLY A 92 -1.21 -1.33 0.63
N GLN A 93 -0.14 -1.25 -0.14
CA GLN A 93 0.30 -2.27 -1.09
C GLN A 93 1.80 -2.47 -1.01
N SER A 94 2.29 -3.56 -1.59
CA SER A 94 3.72 -3.81 -1.69
C SER A 94 4.42 -2.83 -2.65
N LEU A 95 5.71 -2.60 -2.44
CA LEU A 95 6.55 -1.78 -3.31
C LEU A 95 6.54 -2.30 -4.75
N ILE A 96 6.62 -3.63 -4.92
CA ILE A 96 6.59 -4.26 -6.23
C ILE A 96 5.26 -3.97 -6.94
N GLN A 97 4.14 -4.09 -6.23
CA GLN A 97 2.81 -3.74 -6.79
C GLN A 97 2.73 -2.25 -7.16
N ALA A 98 3.24 -1.36 -6.31
CA ALA A 98 3.23 0.07 -6.58
C ALA A 98 4.06 0.42 -7.83
N ILE A 99 5.26 -0.14 -7.98
CA ILE A 99 6.10 0.07 -9.17
C ILE A 99 5.41 -0.50 -10.41
N LYS A 100 4.90 -1.74 -10.36
CA LYS A 100 4.18 -2.35 -11.48
C LYS A 100 2.93 -1.56 -11.86
N SER A 101 2.17 -1.05 -10.89
CA SER A 101 0.97 -0.25 -11.14
C SER A 101 1.28 1.11 -11.77
N ARG A 102 2.41 1.72 -11.41
CA ARG A 102 2.77 3.06 -11.90
C ARG A 102 3.53 3.03 -13.22
N TYR A 103 4.40 2.05 -13.40
CA TYR A 103 5.30 1.95 -14.54
C TYR A 103 4.94 0.80 -15.51
N GLY A 104 3.98 -0.06 -15.15
CA GLY A 104 3.48 -1.12 -16.03
C GLY A 104 2.27 -0.66 -16.85
N CYS A 105 2.29 -0.88 -18.18
CA CYS A 105 1.12 -0.68 -19.04
C CYS A 105 0.04 -1.75 -18.80
N VAL A 106 -1.15 -1.28 -18.38
CA VAL A 106 -2.36 -2.06 -18.06
C VAL A 106 -3.10 -2.52 -19.33
N GLU A 107 -3.71 -3.70 -19.26
CA GLU A 107 -4.37 -4.42 -20.35
C GLU A 107 -5.83 -4.00 -20.62
N ASP A 108 -6.36 -2.94 -19.98
CA ASP A 108 -7.80 -2.64 -20.02
C ASP A 108 -8.14 -1.14 -20.20
N ASP A 109 -8.95 -0.84 -21.22
CA ASP A 109 -9.27 0.52 -21.74
C ASP A 109 -9.85 1.49 -20.71
N THR A 110 -10.51 0.96 -19.68
CA THR A 110 -11.11 1.75 -18.59
C THR A 110 -10.05 2.37 -17.69
N THR A 111 -8.93 1.67 -17.51
CA THR A 111 -7.81 2.09 -16.64
C THR A 111 -6.91 3.12 -17.33
N ALA A 112 -6.84 3.10 -18.66
CA ALA A 112 -6.06 4.06 -19.45
C ALA A 112 -6.51 5.52 -19.23
N LYS A 113 -7.83 5.77 -19.14
CA LYS A 113 -8.39 7.12 -18.92
C LYS A 113 -8.14 7.65 -17.51
N LEU A 114 -8.20 6.78 -16.50
CA LEU A 114 -7.82 7.12 -15.11
C LEU A 114 -6.32 7.41 -15.00
N ASN A 115 -5.50 6.69 -15.77
CA ASN A 115 -4.06 6.90 -15.81
C ASN A 115 -3.66 8.19 -16.52
N GLU A 116 -4.36 8.66 -17.56
CA GLU A 116 -4.05 9.96 -18.18
C GLU A 116 -4.16 11.11 -17.15
N GLN A 117 -5.26 11.14 -16.38
CA GLN A 117 -5.44 12.14 -15.32
C GLN A 117 -4.42 11.97 -14.18
N THR A 118 -4.07 10.73 -13.85
CA THR A 118 -3.07 10.41 -12.82
C THR A 118 -1.65 10.77 -13.29
N MET A 119 -1.34 10.57 -14.56
CA MET A 119 -0.08 10.94 -15.22
C MET A 119 0.06 12.45 -15.33
N LEU A 120 -1.01 13.18 -15.65
CA LEU A 120 -1.00 14.65 -15.65
C LEU A 120 -0.73 15.21 -14.24
N LYS A 121 -1.31 14.62 -13.20
CA LYS A 121 -0.98 14.97 -11.80
C LYS A 121 0.45 14.59 -11.44
N PHE A 122 0.92 13.43 -11.89
CA PHE A 122 2.29 12.97 -11.69
C PHE A 122 3.33 13.89 -12.35
N GLN A 123 3.06 14.40 -13.55
CA GLN A 123 3.90 15.40 -14.22
C GLN A 123 4.00 16.71 -13.43
N GLN A 124 2.94 17.10 -12.71
CA GLN A 124 2.94 18.28 -11.85
C GLN A 124 3.70 18.04 -10.55
N ASP A 125 3.60 16.83 -9.99
CA ASP A 125 4.18 16.47 -8.70
C ASP A 125 5.69 16.16 -8.77
N ILE A 126 6.22 15.86 -9.97
CA ILE A 126 7.61 15.43 -10.14
C ILE A 126 8.35 16.35 -11.11
N ASN A 127 9.27 17.13 -10.56
CA ASN A 127 10.20 17.97 -11.31
C ASN A 127 11.40 17.16 -11.85
N ALA A 128 11.15 16.00 -12.45
CA ALA A 128 12.18 15.13 -13.00
C ALA A 128 12.23 15.24 -14.54
N PRO A 129 13.41 15.43 -15.15
CA PRO A 129 13.54 15.47 -16.60
C PRO A 129 13.19 14.09 -17.16
N PHE A 130 12.09 14.05 -17.93
CA PHE A 130 11.64 13.00 -18.84
C PHE A 130 12.42 11.67 -18.76
N LEU A 131 11.89 10.70 -18.00
CA LEU A 131 12.05 9.30 -18.41
C LEU A 131 11.45 9.24 -19.83
N GLN A 132 12.30 8.97 -20.81
CA GLN A 132 11.88 8.84 -22.20
C GLN A 132 10.79 7.77 -22.25
N LEU A 133 9.53 8.20 -22.38
CA LEU A 133 8.37 7.33 -22.42
C LEU A 133 8.42 6.60 -23.76
N VAL A 134 9.17 5.50 -23.82
CA VAL A 134 9.32 4.70 -25.03
C VAL A 134 7.96 4.09 -25.33
N GLY A 135 7.40 4.49 -26.47
CA GLY A 135 6.60 3.64 -27.34
C GLY A 135 5.36 3.04 -26.71
N PHE A 136 4.22 3.67 -26.98
CA PHE A 136 2.97 2.97 -27.14
C PHE A 136 3.07 2.02 -28.35
N ASP A 137 3.83 0.93 -28.25
CA ASP A 137 3.78 -0.16 -29.21
C ASP A 137 3.84 -1.54 -28.55
N LYS A 138 3.06 -2.43 -29.14
CA LYS A 138 2.37 -3.54 -28.50
C LYS A 138 3.28 -4.75 -28.16
N VAL A 139 3.12 -5.22 -26.91
CA VAL A 139 2.88 -6.64 -26.55
C VAL A 139 4.08 -7.62 -26.43
N ALA A 140 5.35 -7.27 -26.68
CA ALA A 140 6.46 -8.21 -26.43
C ALA A 140 7.65 -7.68 -25.58
N ASP A 141 7.71 -6.38 -25.28
CA ASP A 141 8.89 -5.75 -24.64
C ASP A 141 8.77 -5.52 -23.12
N LYS A 142 7.69 -5.97 -22.47
CA LYS A 142 7.33 -5.57 -21.09
C LYS A 142 8.24 -6.10 -19.97
N GLN A 143 9.04 -7.16 -20.20
CA GLN A 143 10.08 -7.59 -19.25
C GLN A 143 11.37 -6.73 -19.37
N ARG A 144 11.54 -6.04 -20.50
CA ARG A 144 12.77 -5.32 -20.85
C ARG A 144 12.81 -3.91 -20.22
N ASP A 145 11.66 -3.30 -19.96
CA ASP A 145 11.62 -1.92 -19.45
C ASP A 145 11.77 -1.78 -17.93
N PHE A 146 11.30 -2.73 -17.10
CA PHE A 146 11.54 -2.63 -15.65
C PHE A 146 13.02 -2.71 -15.27
N ASN A 147 13.81 -3.42 -16.07
CA ASN A 147 15.26 -3.43 -15.93
C ASN A 147 15.90 -2.08 -16.31
N SER A 148 15.22 -1.21 -17.07
CA SER A 148 15.73 0.11 -17.45
C SER A 148 15.54 1.17 -16.35
N LEU A 149 14.61 0.93 -15.41
CA LEU A 149 14.26 1.88 -14.35
C LEU A 149 15.45 2.16 -13.43
N GLN A 150 15.86 3.44 -13.38
CA GLN A 150 16.90 3.93 -12.49
C GLN A 150 16.36 4.88 -11.42
N VAL A 151 15.39 5.71 -11.76
CA VAL A 151 14.77 6.69 -10.85
C VAL A 151 13.28 6.38 -10.76
N VAL A 152 12.81 6.07 -9.55
CA VAL A 152 11.44 5.61 -9.29
C VAL A 152 10.81 6.48 -8.21
N SER A 153 9.59 6.98 -8.45
CA SER A 153 8.77 7.60 -7.42
C SER A 153 7.44 6.88 -7.29
N VAL A 154 7.21 6.31 -6.12
CA VAL A 154 5.93 5.73 -5.69
C VAL A 154 5.33 6.53 -4.54
N ARG A 155 5.66 7.84 -4.50
CA ARG A 155 5.10 8.80 -3.55
C ARG A 155 3.58 8.71 -3.49
N SER A 156 3.04 8.73 -2.27
CA SER A 156 1.61 8.65 -1.98
C SER A 156 0.89 7.40 -2.53
N MET A 157 1.61 6.34 -2.90
CA MET A 157 1.00 5.07 -3.35
C MET A 157 0.72 4.10 -2.19
N ASN A 158 0.80 4.58 -0.95
CA ASN A 158 0.54 3.80 0.26
C ASN A 158 1.41 2.53 0.35
N VAL A 159 2.69 2.61 0.01
CA VAL A 159 3.61 1.46 0.09
C VAL A 159 3.79 1.03 1.54
N ASN A 160 3.54 -0.24 1.88
CA ASN A 160 3.62 -0.74 3.27
C ASN A 160 4.78 -1.73 3.51
N GLY A 161 5.55 -2.07 2.49
CA GLY A 161 6.66 -3.01 2.54
C GLY A 161 7.00 -3.55 1.15
N ILE A 162 7.89 -4.53 1.05
CA ILE A 162 8.31 -5.12 -0.25
C ILE A 162 7.30 -6.12 -0.80
N GLY A 163 6.59 -6.84 0.07
CA GLY A 163 5.83 -8.05 -0.27
C GLY A 163 6.47 -9.33 0.30
N GLU A 164 5.85 -10.48 0.02
CA GLU A 164 6.18 -11.76 0.68
C GLU A 164 7.38 -12.52 0.06
N ALA A 165 7.79 -12.18 -1.16
CA ALA A 165 8.85 -12.90 -1.86
C ALA A 165 10.25 -12.29 -1.63
N SER A 166 11.14 -13.07 -1.01
CA SER A 166 12.56 -12.73 -0.89
C SER A 166 13.21 -12.58 -2.27
N ASN A 167 14.02 -11.53 -2.47
CA ASN A 167 14.79 -11.23 -3.69
C ASN A 167 13.98 -10.86 -4.94
N GLU A 168 12.64 -10.79 -4.87
CA GLU A 168 11.84 -10.46 -6.04
C GLU A 168 12.09 -9.03 -6.53
N LEU A 169 12.29 -8.07 -5.61
CA LEU A 169 12.54 -6.67 -5.95
C LEU A 169 13.83 -6.53 -6.79
N LYS A 170 14.91 -7.19 -6.35
CA LYS A 170 16.20 -7.21 -7.05
C LYS A 170 16.09 -7.79 -8.46
N ARG A 171 15.36 -8.91 -8.59
CA ARG A 171 15.19 -9.62 -9.86
C ARG A 171 14.39 -8.80 -10.87
N LEU A 172 13.39 -8.06 -10.40
CA LEU A 172 12.49 -7.29 -11.26
C LEU A 172 13.03 -5.89 -11.59
N PHE A 173 13.75 -5.26 -10.66
CA PHE A 173 14.21 -3.88 -10.78
C PHE A 173 15.70 -3.74 -10.41
N PRO A 174 16.61 -4.44 -11.13
CA PRO A 174 18.02 -4.54 -10.76
C PRO A 174 18.79 -3.21 -10.82
N ASN A 175 18.30 -2.22 -11.56
CA ASN A 175 19.03 -1.00 -11.88
C ASN A 175 18.52 0.26 -11.16
N ILE A 176 17.59 0.13 -10.19
CA ILE A 176 17.11 1.28 -9.41
C ILE A 176 18.27 1.88 -8.60
N ARG A 177 18.49 3.18 -8.79
CA ARG A 177 19.49 4.02 -8.11
C ARG A 177 18.85 5.02 -7.18
N GLU A 178 17.67 5.52 -7.53
CA GLU A 178 16.95 6.49 -6.74
C GLU A 178 15.51 6.04 -6.55
N ILE A 179 15.04 6.07 -5.31
CA ILE A 179 13.65 5.74 -5.00
C ILE A 179 13.03 6.73 -4.02
N ASP A 180 11.86 7.25 -4.40
CA ASP A 180 11.03 8.10 -3.56
C ASP A 180 9.80 7.33 -3.05
N LEU A 181 9.84 7.05 -1.75
CA LEU A 181 8.82 6.40 -0.93
C LEU A 181 8.17 7.39 0.05
N SER A 182 8.26 8.70 -0.21
CA SER A 182 7.63 9.72 0.63
C SER A 182 6.11 9.51 0.71
N ARG A 183 5.53 9.84 1.86
CA ARG A 183 4.11 9.57 2.17
C ARG A 183 3.71 8.10 1.96
N SER A 184 4.59 7.17 2.32
CA SER A 184 4.30 5.74 2.36
C SER A 184 3.65 5.31 3.69
N LEU A 185 3.27 4.03 3.77
CA LEU A 185 2.77 3.36 4.96
C LEU A 185 3.80 2.41 5.58
N LEU A 186 5.09 2.63 5.30
CA LEU A 186 6.17 1.89 5.97
C LEU A 186 6.10 2.16 7.47
N SER A 187 6.05 1.08 8.25
CA SER A 187 5.80 1.17 9.70
C SER A 187 7.05 0.96 10.54
N SER A 188 8.13 0.47 9.92
CA SER A 188 9.36 0.12 10.61
C SER A 188 10.61 0.38 9.76
N TRP A 189 11.74 0.60 10.43
CA TRP A 189 13.05 0.63 9.77
C TRP A 189 13.40 -0.72 9.14
N THR A 190 12.88 -1.83 9.66
CA THR A 190 13.07 -3.16 9.07
C THR A 190 12.51 -3.22 7.65
N ASP A 191 11.37 -2.57 7.38
CA ASP A 191 10.81 -2.51 6.03
C ASP A 191 11.76 -1.74 5.10
N VAL A 192 12.29 -0.62 5.57
CA VAL A 192 13.26 0.22 4.84
C VAL A 192 14.56 -0.55 4.53
N PHE A 193 15.13 -1.22 5.54
CA PHE A 193 16.34 -2.03 5.38
C PHE A 193 16.12 -3.18 4.42
N SER A 194 14.96 -3.84 4.48
CA SER A 194 14.63 -4.93 3.57
C SER A 194 14.60 -4.45 2.12
N ILE A 195 14.08 -3.24 1.85
CA ILE A 195 14.05 -2.63 0.51
C ILE A 195 15.48 -2.40 0.04
N CYS A 196 16.28 -1.71 0.87
CA CYS A 196 17.67 -1.38 0.55
C CYS A 196 18.51 -2.64 0.28
N ALA A 197 18.32 -3.69 1.08
CA ALA A 197 19.06 -4.95 0.94
C ALA A 197 18.85 -5.67 -0.39
N GLN A 198 17.80 -5.34 -1.15
CA GLN A 198 17.52 -5.91 -2.46
C GLN A 198 17.91 -4.99 -3.63
N LEU A 199 18.26 -3.73 -3.38
CA LEU A 199 18.60 -2.75 -4.41
C LEU A 199 20.09 -2.41 -4.36
N ASP A 200 20.93 -3.27 -4.95
CA ASP A 200 22.39 -3.15 -4.91
C ASP A 200 22.94 -1.81 -5.46
N SER A 201 22.22 -1.18 -6.39
CA SER A 201 22.63 0.07 -7.04
C SER A 201 22.05 1.33 -6.38
N LEU A 202 21.32 1.20 -5.27
CA LEU A 202 20.61 2.30 -4.63
C LEU A 202 21.59 3.33 -4.03
N SER A 203 21.55 4.55 -4.53
CA SER A 203 22.33 5.69 -4.04
C SER A 203 21.48 6.76 -3.35
N LEU A 204 20.17 6.83 -3.64
CA LEU A 204 19.27 7.80 -3.03
C LEU A 204 17.95 7.14 -2.64
N LEU A 205 17.54 7.36 -1.39
CA LEU A 205 16.27 6.90 -0.86
C LEU A 205 15.58 8.05 -0.13
N ASN A 206 14.40 8.43 -0.59
CA ASN A 206 13.51 9.32 0.14
C ASN A 206 12.39 8.54 0.83
N VAL A 207 12.22 8.73 2.13
CA VAL A 207 11.16 8.09 2.95
C VAL A 207 10.34 9.11 3.75
N ARG A 208 10.60 10.42 3.59
CA ARG A 208 9.87 11.49 4.28
C ARG A 208 8.77 12.06 3.40
#